data_AF-A0A832WRK7-F1
#
_entry.id   AF-A0A832WRK7-F1
#
_cell.length_a   1.000
_cell.length_b   1.000
_cell.length_c   1.000
_cell.angle_alpha   90.00
_cell.angle_beta   90.00
_cell.angle_gamma   90.00
#
_symmetry.space_group_name_H-M   'P 1'
#
loop_
_entity.id
_entity.type
_entity.pdbx_description
1 polymer ?
#
loop_
_entity_poly.entity_id
_entity_poly.type
_entity_poly.pdbx_seq_one_letter_code
_entity_poly.pdbx_strand_id
1 'polypeptide(L)'
;MRLVYTGKTKNVYALDDGNYLLKFKDDCTGADGVFDPGMNTVGLKMDGAGRACLLLTKHFFEILNAQGVPTHFIDADMENVTMTVRPAKMFGKGLEVICRFRAVGSFLRRYGDYVKEGAELPAFVE
;
A
#
# COMPACT_ATOMS: atom_id res chain seq x y z
N MET A 1 -20.91 -10.00 -5.47
CA MET A 1 -19.91 -8.96 -5.07
C MET A 1 -20.58 -7.60 -4.88
N ARG A 2 -20.19 -6.84 -3.84
CA ARG A 2 -20.75 -5.52 -3.52
C ARG A 2 -19.63 -4.52 -3.21
N LEU A 3 -19.61 -3.37 -3.87
CA LEU A 3 -18.64 -2.30 -3.56
C LEU A 3 -18.89 -1.77 -2.15
N VAL A 4 -17.87 -1.77 -1.30
CA VAL A 4 -17.95 -1.29 0.09
C VAL A 4 -17.11 -0.06 0.36
N TYR A 5 -16.05 0.17 -0.42
CA TYR A 5 -15.18 1.33 -0.26
C TYR A 5 -14.45 1.66 -1.56
N THR A 6 -14.38 2.94 -1.90
CA THR A 6 -13.58 3.47 -3.01
C THR A 6 -12.44 4.28 -2.42
N GLY A 7 -11.22 3.76 -2.54
CA GLY A 7 -10.00 4.44 -2.13
C GLY A 7 -9.32 5.17 -3.29
N LYS A 8 -8.21 5.84 -2.98
CA LYS A 8 -7.39 6.56 -3.96
C LYS A 8 -6.87 5.62 -5.06
N THR A 9 -6.31 4.48 -4.69
CA THR A 9 -5.64 3.54 -5.61
C THR A 9 -6.31 2.16 -5.71
N LYS A 10 -7.32 1.88 -4.87
CA LYS A 10 -8.02 0.59 -4.82
C LYS A 10 -9.50 0.74 -4.55
N ASN A 11 -10.31 -0.11 -5.14
CA ASN A 11 -11.70 -0.34 -4.73
C ASN A 11 -11.78 -1.63 -3.93
N VAL A 12 -12.66 -1.66 -2.93
CA VAL A 12 -12.87 -2.81 -2.05
C VAL A 12 -14.28 -3.33 -2.27
N TYR A 13 -14.39 -4.62 -2.57
CA TYR A 13 -15.65 -5.32 -2.76
C TYR A 13 -15.80 -6.41 -1.70
N ALA A 14 -16.97 -6.51 -1.09
CA ALA A 14 -17.33 -7.68 -0.30
C ALA A 14 -17.71 -8.84 -1.24
N LEU A 15 -17.20 -10.03 -0.94
CA LEU A 15 -17.54 -11.29 -1.57
C LEU A 15 -18.57 -12.06 -0.73
N ASP A 16 -19.24 -13.01 -1.35
CA ASP A 16 -20.35 -13.75 -0.73
C ASP A 16 -19.85 -14.81 0.27
N ASP A 17 -18.57 -15.18 0.19
CA ASP A 17 -17.86 -16.09 1.11
C ASP A 17 -17.33 -15.39 2.38
N GLY A 18 -17.62 -14.10 2.55
CA GLY A 18 -17.16 -13.29 3.66
C GLY A 18 -15.77 -12.68 3.48
N ASN A 19 -15.04 -13.00 2.40
CA ASN A 19 -13.77 -12.35 2.06
C ASN A 19 -13.99 -11.01 1.35
N TYR A 20 -12.88 -10.31 1.11
CA TYR A 20 -12.87 -9.07 0.35
C TYR A 20 -12.02 -9.21 -0.91
N LEU A 21 -12.42 -8.49 -1.96
CA LEU A 21 -11.67 -8.34 -3.20
C LEU A 21 -11.22 -6.90 -3.34
N LEU A 22 -9.90 -6.71 -3.47
CA LEU A 22 -9.25 -5.44 -3.72
C LEU A 22 -8.97 -5.32 -5.21
N LYS A 23 -9.64 -4.39 -5.90
CA LYS A 23 -9.38 -4.06 -7.30
C LYS A 23 -8.41 -2.89 -7.36
N PHE A 24 -7.22 -3.12 -7.91
CA PHE A 24 -6.21 -2.07 -8.04
C PHE A 24 -6.56 -1.20 -9.24
N LYS A 25 -6.32 0.11 -9.10
CA LYS A 25 -6.60 1.11 -10.13
C LYS A 25 -5.30 1.65 -10.69
N ASP A 26 -5.39 2.18 -11.91
CA ASP A 26 -4.30 2.93 -12.54
C ASP A 26 -4.21 4.39 -12.04
N ASP A 27 -5.09 4.76 -11.10
CA ASP A 27 -5.02 6.03 -10.38
C ASP A 27 -3.76 6.08 -9.51
N CYS A 28 -2.97 7.14 -9.70
CA CYS A 28 -1.80 7.44 -8.90
C CYS A 28 -2.02 8.73 -8.10
N THR A 29 -1.43 8.80 -6.91
CA THR A 29 -1.48 10.01 -6.11
C THR A 29 -0.51 11.06 -6.63
N GLY A 30 -0.85 12.33 -6.42
CA GLY A 30 -0.07 13.44 -6.93
C GLY A 30 -0.72 14.80 -6.67
N ALA A 31 -0.04 15.84 -7.12
CA ALA A 31 -0.51 17.23 -7.11
C ALA A 31 -0.20 17.86 -8.47
N ASP A 32 -1.15 18.60 -9.03
CA ASP A 32 -0.98 19.36 -10.29
C ASP A 32 -0.45 18.51 -11.48
N GLY A 33 -0.90 17.25 -11.58
CA GLY A 33 -0.47 16.31 -12.62
C GLY A 33 0.92 15.70 -12.40
N VAL A 34 1.61 16.08 -11.32
CA VAL A 34 2.89 15.51 -10.92
C VAL A 34 2.67 14.34 -9.96
N PHE A 35 3.26 13.19 -10.29
CA PHE A 35 3.21 12.00 -9.45
C PHE A 35 3.90 12.25 -8.11
N ASP A 36 3.17 12.02 -7.02
CA ASP A 36 3.70 12.03 -5.66
C ASP A 36 2.99 10.93 -4.84
N PRO A 37 3.70 9.84 -4.47
CA PRO A 37 3.11 8.74 -3.70
C PRO A 37 2.72 9.15 -2.28
N GLY A 38 3.24 10.26 -1.76
CA GLY A 38 2.96 10.79 -0.42
C GLY A 38 1.68 11.62 -0.32
N MET A 39 1.02 11.91 -1.45
CA MET A 39 -0.16 12.79 -1.47
C MET A 39 -1.47 12.08 -1.10
N ASN A 40 -2.40 12.88 -0.59
CA ASN A 40 -3.74 12.44 -0.19
C ASN A 40 -4.81 12.55 -1.27
N THR A 41 -4.41 12.92 -2.48
CA THR A 41 -5.27 13.13 -3.64
C THR A 41 -4.80 12.30 -4.82
N VAL A 42 -5.74 11.86 -5.66
CA VAL A 42 -5.41 11.30 -6.98
C VAL A 42 -4.96 12.46 -7.86
N GLY A 43 -3.75 12.37 -8.40
CA GLY A 43 -3.14 13.45 -9.20
C GLY A 43 -3.03 13.15 -10.68
N LEU A 44 -3.07 11.86 -11.06
CA LEU A 44 -2.95 11.40 -12.45
C LEU A 44 -3.38 9.93 -12.58
N LYS A 45 -3.48 9.45 -13.83
CA LYS A 45 -3.63 8.03 -14.17
C LYS A 45 -2.43 7.57 -15.00
N MET A 46 -1.97 6.36 -14.73
CA MET A 46 -0.87 5.74 -15.45
C MET A 46 -1.25 4.30 -15.79
N ASP A 47 -1.43 4.01 -17.08
CA ASP A 47 -1.83 2.70 -17.55
C ASP A 47 -0.88 1.61 -17.04
N GLY A 48 -1.46 0.57 -16.43
CA GLY A 48 -0.71 -0.55 -15.87
C GLY A 48 -0.13 -0.31 -14.47
N ALA A 49 -0.30 0.87 -13.87
CA ALA A 49 0.14 1.12 -12.49
C ALA A 49 -0.54 0.19 -11.48
N GLY A 50 -1.84 -0.09 -11.65
CA GLY A 50 -2.57 -1.03 -10.83
C GLY A 50 -2.01 -2.45 -10.94
N ARG A 51 -1.66 -2.88 -12.16
CA ARG A 51 -1.06 -4.19 -12.43
C ARG A 51 0.35 -4.32 -11.84
N ALA A 52 1.17 -3.28 -11.96
CA ALA A 52 2.50 -3.23 -11.36
C ALA A 52 2.42 -3.29 -9.82
N CYS A 53 1.49 -2.53 -9.22
CA CYS A 53 1.25 -2.56 -7.78
C CYS A 53 0.79 -3.95 -7.30
N LEU A 54 -0.13 -4.60 -8.03
CA LEU A 54 -0.60 -5.95 -7.69
C LEU A 54 0.54 -6.97 -7.77
N LEU A 55 1.37 -6.89 -8.82
CA LEU A 55 2.52 -7.79 -9.00
C LEU A 55 3.48 -7.72 -7.81
N LEU A 56 3.85 -6.51 -7.39
CA LEU A 56 4.74 -6.28 -6.25
C LEU A 56 4.10 -6.74 -4.94
N THR A 57 2.81 -6.43 -4.77
CA THR A 57 2.04 -6.81 -3.57
C THR A 57 1.97 -8.33 -3.41
N LYS A 58 1.63 -9.04 -4.50
CA LYS A 58 1.62 -10.51 -4.54
C LYS A 58 2.98 -11.08 -4.15
N HIS A 59 4.05 -10.61 -4.78
CA HIS A 59 5.42 -11.10 -4.54
C HIS A 59 5.83 -11.01 -3.06
N PHE A 60 5.62 -9.86 -2.41
CA PHE A 60 6.01 -9.72 -1.00
C PHE A 60 5.08 -10.47 -0.05
N PHE A 61 3.77 -10.55 -0.32
CA PHE A 61 2.87 -11.36 0.51
C PHE A 61 3.22 -12.85 0.47
N GLU A 62 3.63 -13.38 -0.70
CA GLU A 62 4.09 -14.76 -0.83
C GLU A 62 5.37 -15.00 -0.02
N ILE A 63 6.35 -14.08 -0.08
CA ILE A 63 7.58 -14.17 0.75
C ILE A 63 7.24 -14.16 2.24
N LEU A 64 6.39 -13.23 2.69
CA LEU A 64 5.99 -13.11 4.10
C LEU A 64 5.27 -14.37 4.60
N ASN A 65 4.32 -14.88 3.83
CA ASN A 65 3.60 -16.10 4.16
C ASN A 65 4.54 -17.32 4.20
N ALA A 66 5.50 -17.42 3.26
CA ALA A 66 6.50 -18.48 3.26
C ALA A 66 7.43 -18.43 4.50
N GLN A 67 7.62 -17.25 5.08
CA GLN A 67 8.34 -17.06 6.34
C GLN A 67 7.46 -17.21 7.60
N GLY A 68 6.18 -17.59 7.44
CA GLY A 68 5.25 -17.79 8.54
C GLY A 68 4.70 -16.49 9.14
N VAL A 69 4.91 -15.34 8.50
CA VAL A 69 4.32 -14.07 8.91
C VAL A 69 2.85 -14.06 8.48
N PRO A 70 1.88 -13.92 9.40
CA PRO A 70 0.48 -13.96 9.06
C PRO A 70 0.07 -12.71 8.27
N THR A 71 -0.60 -12.93 7.14
CA THR A 71 -1.11 -11.85 6.28
C THR A 71 -2.56 -12.09 5.90
N HIS A 72 -3.25 -11.03 5.47
CA HIS A 72 -4.61 -11.17 4.96
C HIS A 72 -4.68 -11.74 3.54
N PHE A 73 -3.54 -11.89 2.85
CA PHE A 73 -3.50 -12.34 1.46
C PHE A 73 -4.02 -13.77 1.31
N ILE A 74 -4.87 -13.98 0.29
CA ILE A 74 -5.37 -15.30 -0.11
C ILE A 74 -4.87 -15.63 -1.52
N ASP A 75 -5.21 -14.79 -2.50
CA ASP A 75 -4.82 -15.00 -3.91
C ASP A 75 -4.86 -13.69 -4.71
N ALA A 76 -4.29 -13.67 -5.90
CA ALA A 76 -4.31 -12.56 -6.83
C ALA A 76 -4.53 -13.01 -8.29
N ASP A 77 -5.44 -12.29 -8.96
CA ASP A 77 -5.74 -12.43 -10.38
C ASP A 77 -5.15 -11.25 -11.16
N MET A 78 -4.16 -11.54 -11.99
CA MET A 78 -3.41 -10.55 -12.76
C MET A 78 -4.15 -10.06 -14.01
N GLU A 79 -5.10 -10.83 -14.53
CA GLU A 79 -5.91 -10.45 -15.69
C GLU A 79 -6.95 -9.43 -15.25
N ASN A 80 -7.63 -9.72 -14.14
CA ASN A 80 -8.60 -8.82 -13.56
C ASN A 80 -7.97 -7.77 -12.63
N VAL A 81 -6.67 -7.79 -12.39
CA VAL A 81 -5.97 -6.81 -11.52
C VAL A 81 -6.62 -6.74 -10.13
N THR A 82 -6.90 -7.90 -9.55
CA THR A 82 -7.59 -8.06 -8.26
C THR A 82 -6.81 -8.93 -7.29
N MET A 83 -7.02 -8.67 -5.99
CA MET A 83 -6.47 -9.48 -4.90
C MET A 83 -7.59 -9.86 -3.93
N THR A 84 -7.71 -11.15 -3.61
CA THR A 84 -8.63 -11.66 -2.60
C THR A 84 -7.94 -11.70 -1.24
N VAL A 85 -8.60 -11.17 -0.22
CA VAL A 85 -8.04 -11.04 1.13
C VAL A 85 -9.06 -11.43 2.21
N ARG A 86 -8.54 -11.94 3.32
CA ARG A 86 -9.29 -12.16 4.56
C ARG A 86 -9.78 -10.83 5.14
N PRO A 87 -10.94 -10.80 5.81
CA PRO A 87 -11.38 -9.65 6.60
C PRO A 87 -10.32 -9.22 7.61
N ALA A 88 -10.08 -7.91 7.71
CA ALA A 88 -9.17 -7.34 8.69
C ALA A 88 -9.82 -6.13 9.36
N LYS A 89 -9.52 -5.94 10.65
CA LYS A 89 -9.92 -4.75 11.40
C LYS A 89 -8.71 -3.82 11.52
N MET A 90 -8.87 -2.58 11.10
CA MET A 90 -7.82 -1.57 11.29
C MET A 90 -7.50 -1.41 12.78
N PHE A 91 -6.22 -1.23 13.09
CA PHE A 91 -5.78 -0.93 14.44
C PHE A 91 -6.09 0.54 14.79
N GLY A 92 -6.69 0.77 15.96
CA GLY A 92 -7.05 2.12 16.43
C GLY A 92 -7.98 2.87 15.45
N LYS A 93 -7.58 4.08 15.06
CA LYS A 93 -8.28 4.93 14.07
C LYS A 93 -7.67 4.85 12.66
N GLY A 94 -6.87 3.82 12.40
CA GLY A 94 -5.98 3.75 11.24
C GLY A 94 -4.59 4.22 11.65
N LEU A 95 -3.73 3.25 12.00
CA LEU A 95 -2.32 3.47 12.31
C LEU A 95 -1.48 3.03 11.11
N GLU A 96 -0.60 3.89 10.64
CA GLU A 96 0.44 3.54 9.67
C GLU A 96 1.71 3.16 10.45
N VAL A 97 2.38 2.08 10.03
CA VAL A 97 3.62 1.60 10.67
C VAL A 97 4.75 1.74 9.67
N ILE A 98 5.76 2.55 10.01
CA ILE A 98 6.86 2.91 9.11
C ILE A 98 8.18 2.46 9.70
N CYS A 99 8.87 1.56 9.01
CA CYS A 99 10.24 1.16 9.34
C CYS A 99 11.24 1.87 8.42
N ARG A 100 12.28 2.47 8.99
CA ARG A 100 13.30 3.24 8.26
C ARG A 100 14.69 2.74 8.58
N PHE A 101 15.46 2.49 7.52
CA PHE A 101 16.89 2.20 7.58
C PHE A 101 17.75 3.42 7.19
N ARG A 102 17.14 4.45 6.60
CA ARG A 102 17.82 5.66 6.13
C ARG A 102 17.00 6.90 6.46
N ALA A 103 17.66 7.99 6.84
CA ALA A 103 17.04 9.28 7.12
C ALA A 103 16.68 10.02 5.82
N VAL A 104 15.45 9.84 5.34
CA VAL A 104 14.93 10.46 4.11
C VAL A 104 13.48 10.90 4.27
N GLY A 105 12.97 11.69 3.31
CA GLY A 105 11.56 12.05 3.23
C GLY A 105 11.03 12.78 4.46
N SER A 106 9.87 12.37 4.98
CA SER A 106 9.22 13.02 6.13
C SER A 106 10.00 12.92 7.43
N PHE A 107 10.92 11.96 7.57
CA PHE A 107 11.83 11.89 8.71
C PHE A 107 12.84 13.04 8.66
N LEU A 108 13.51 13.22 7.52
CA LEU A 108 14.48 14.29 7.33
C LEU A 108 13.84 15.67 7.46
N ARG A 109 12.62 15.88 6.95
CA ARG A 109 11.91 17.16 7.14
C ARG A 109 11.63 17.51 8.60
N ARG A 110 11.48 16.51 9.48
CA ARG A 110 11.21 16.72 10.92
C ARG A 110 12.49 16.86 11.75
N TYR A 111 13.54 16.14 11.38
CA TYR A 111 14.74 15.98 12.22
C TYR A 111 16.04 16.41 11.53
N GLY A 112 15.96 17.08 10.38
CA GLY A 112 17.11 17.44 9.54
C GLY A 112 18.14 18.33 10.22
N ASP A 113 17.77 19.05 11.28
CA ASP A 113 18.70 19.82 12.10
C ASP A 113 19.68 18.92 12.88
N TYR A 114 19.33 17.64 13.07
CA TYR A 114 20.08 16.68 13.89
C TYR A 114 20.62 15.50 13.08
N VAL A 115 20.22 15.35 11.82
CA VAL A 115 20.57 14.20 10.99
C VAL A 115 20.81 14.61 9.54
N LYS A 116 21.83 14.03 8.92
CA LYS A 116 22.10 14.23 7.49
C LYS A 116 21.20 13.35 6.64
N GLU A 117 20.88 13.81 5.44
CA GLU A 117 20.16 13.00 4.44
C GLU A 117 20.91 11.68 4.18
N GLY A 118 20.16 10.57 4.14
CA GLY A 118 20.70 9.24 3.88
C GLY A 118 21.46 8.61 5.05
N ALA A 119 21.54 9.27 6.21
CA ALA A 119 22.16 8.69 7.41
C ALA A 119 21.49 7.36 7.80
N GLU A 120 22.30 6.43 8.33
CA GLU A 120 21.80 5.13 8.81
C GLU A 120 20.89 5.30 10.01
N LEU A 121 19.77 4.58 9.99
CA LEU A 121 18.86 4.44 11.11
C LEU A 121 18.84 2.97 11.54
N PRO A 122 18.84 2.67 12.85
CA PRO A 122 18.89 1.31 13.36
C PRO A 122 17.51 0.63 13.29
N ALA A 123 16.99 0.43 12.07
CA ALA A 123 15.65 -0.08 11.81
C ALA A 123 14.58 0.66 12.65
N PHE A 124 14.61 1.99 12.61
CA PHE A 124 13.72 2.84 13.41
C PHE A 124 12.26 2.62 12.96
N VAL A 125 11.37 2.35 13.91
CA VAL A 125 9.93 2.16 13.68
C VAL A 125 9.14 3.30 14.32
N GLU A 126 8.27 3.93 13.53
CA GLU A 126 7.30 4.96 13.96
C GLU A 126 5.89 4.65 13.48
#